data_AF-A0A975LIG1-F1
#
_entry.id   AF-A0A975LIG1-F1
#
_cell.length_a   1.000
_cell.length_b   1.000
_cell.length_c   1.000
_cell.angle_alpha   90.00
_cell.angle_beta   90.00
_cell.angle_gamma   90.00
#
_symmetry.space_group_name_H-M   'P 1'
#
loop_
_entity.id
_entity.type
_entity.pdbx_description
1 polymer ?
#
loop_
_entity_poly.entity_id
_entity_poly.type
_entity_poly.pdbx_seq_one_letter_code
_entity_poly.pdbx_strand_id
1 'polypeptide(L)' 'MRKYKFILKITKNGINREITREIEVNRELNVNNKEEVNEFIKKFELLNAVENGFIDSYEVKDCFELS' A
#
# COMPACT_ATOMS: atom_id res chain seq x y z
N MET A 1 4.97 5.11 -18.03
CA MET A 1 4.71 5.12 -16.58
C MET A 1 3.61 4.11 -16.33
N ARG A 2 3.79 3.17 -15.40
CA ARG A 2 2.78 2.13 -15.13
C ARG A 2 1.96 2.52 -13.91
N LYS A 3 0.68 2.19 -13.91
CA LYS A 3 -0.23 2.49 -12.79
C LYS A 3 -0.51 1.20 -12.05
N TYR A 4 -0.51 1.25 -10.72
CA TYR A 4 -0.84 0.12 -9.87
C TYR A 4 -1.93 0.52 -8.88
N LYS A 5 -2.87 -0.38 -8.61
CA LYS A 5 -3.92 -0.20 -7.63
C LYS A 5 -3.68 -1.11 -6.44
N PHE A 6 -3.61 -0.51 -5.25
CA PHE A 6 -3.39 -1.19 -3.98
C PHE A 6 -4.65 -1.11 -3.13
N ILE A 7 -5.08 -2.25 -2.60
CA ILE A 7 -6.13 -2.33 -1.60
C ILE A 7 -5.45 -2.50 -0.26
N LEU A 8 -5.68 -1.55 0.65
CA LEU A 8 -5.03 -1.49 1.95
C LEU A 8 -6.08 -1.54 3.04
N LYS A 9 -5.84 -2.36 4.05
CA LYS A 9 -6.57 -2.29 5.31
C LYS A 9 -5.76 -1.47 6.30
N ILE A 10 -6.30 -0.33 6.73
CA ILE A 10 -5.70 0.57 7.71
C ILE A 10 -6.42 0.42 9.04
N THR A 11 -5.67 0.37 10.13
CA THR A 11 -6.19 0.38 11.50
C THR A 11 -5.88 1.73 12.15
N LYS A 12 -6.89 2.35 12.78
CA LYS A 12 -6.72 3.55 13.61
C LYS A 12 -7.63 3.51 14.81
N ASN A 13 -7.07 3.63 16.01
CA ASN A 13 -7.79 3.51 17.28
C ASN A 13 -8.65 2.22 17.34
N GLY A 14 -8.11 1.12 16.81
CA GLY A 14 -8.82 -0.17 16.70
C GLY A 14 -9.91 -0.25 15.62
N ILE A 15 -10.17 0.83 14.88
CA ILE A 15 -11.12 0.84 13.76
C ILE A 15 -10.38 0.46 12.48
N ASN A 16 -10.86 -0.59 11.83
CA ASN A 16 -10.37 -1.03 10.53
C ASN A 16 -11.12 -0.30 9.40
N ARG A 17 -10.37 0.23 8.44
CA ARG A 17 -10.91 0.80 7.19
C ARG A 17 -10.17 0.23 6.01
N GLU A 18 -10.90 -0.11 4.96
CA GLU A 18 -10.32 -0.44 3.68
C GLU A 18 -10.23 0.83 2.84
N ILE A 19 -9.06 1.06 2.24
CA ILE A 19 -8.85 2.13 1.28
C ILE A 19 -8.22 1.56 0.03
N THR A 20 -8.46 2.23 -1.09
CA THR A 20 -7.83 1.91 -2.35
C THR A 20 -6.97 3.07 -2.83
N ARG A 21 -5.74 2.78 -3.24
CA ARG A 21 -4.78 3.78 -3.70
C ARG A 21 -4.24 3.40 -5.07
N GLU A 22 -4.27 4.35 -5.98
CA GLU A 22 -3.62 4.24 -7.28
C GLU A 22 -2.28 4.96 -7.20
N ILE A 23 -1.21 4.27 -7.58
CA ILE A 23 0.16 4.77 -7.52
C ILE A 23 0.79 4.61 -8.89
N GLU A 24 1.36 5.70 -9.39
CA GLU A 24 2.12 5.69 -10.63
C GLU A 24 3.58 5.36 -10.31
N VAL A 25 4.11 4.34 -10.96
CA VAL A 25 5.44 3.81 -10.68
C VAL A 25 6.27 3.82 -11.97
N ASN A 26 7.49 4.33 -11.87
CA ASN A 26 8.45 4.41 -12.97
C ASN A 26 9.31 3.15 -13.12
N ARG A 27 8.96 2.08 -12.40
CA ARG A 27 9.56 0.75 -12.48
C ARG A 27 8.46 -0.30 -12.57
N GLU A 28 8.80 -1.45 -13.13
CA GLU A 28 7.92 -2.63 -13.09
C GLU A 28 7.83 -3.15 -11.64
N LEU A 29 6.62 -3.50 -11.20
CA LEU A 29 6.36 -4.17 -9.94
C LEU A 29 5.75 -5.54 -10.23
N ASN A 30 6.32 -6.61 -9.69
CA ASN A 30 5.71 -7.92 -9.81
C ASN A 30 4.56 -8.06 -8.79
N VAL A 31 3.33 -7.83 -9.25
CA VAL A 31 2.11 -7.89 -8.40
C VAL A 31 1.85 -9.28 -7.80
N ASN A 32 2.38 -10.34 -8.40
CA ASN A 32 2.28 -11.70 -7.87
C ASN A 32 3.29 -11.96 -6.74
N ASN A 33 4.32 -11.11 -6.60
CA ASN A 33 5.31 -11.18 -5.54
C ASN A 33 4.86 -10.33 -4.34
N LYS A 34 4.19 -10.97 -3.38
CA LYS A 34 3.68 -10.31 -2.17
C LYS A 34 4.76 -9.59 -1.36
N GLU A 35 5.98 -10.10 -1.34
CA GLU A 35 7.08 -9.48 -0.60
C GLU A 35 7.47 -8.14 -1.24
N GLU A 36 7.65 -8.13 -2.56
CA GLU A 36 7.98 -6.93 -3.34
C GLU A 36 6.88 -5.86 -3.24
N VAL A 37 5.62 -6.26 -3.35
CA VAL A 37 4.46 -5.37 -3.18
C VAL A 37 4.45 -4.75 -1.77
N ASN A 38 4.70 -5.55 -0.73
CA ASN A 38 4.75 -5.07 0.64
C ASN A 38 5.95 -4.13 0.88
N GLU A 39 7.13 -4.45 0.36
CA GLU A 39 8.30 -3.57 0.46
C GLU A 39 8.10 -2.24 -0.27
N PHE A 40 7.43 -2.26 -1.43
CA PHE A 40 7.13 -1.05 -2.17
C PHE A 40 6.20 -0.12 -1.38
N ILE A 41 5.10 -0.66 -0.84
CA ILE A 41 4.16 0.12 -0.04
C ILE A 41 4.77 0.62 1.26
N LYS A 42 5.67 -0.14 1.89
CA LYS A 42 6.45 0.33 3.04
C LYS A 42 7.25 1.59 2.74
N LYS A 43 7.78 1.73 1.52
CA LYS A 43 8.53 2.93 1.12
C LYS A 43 7.60 4.10 0.75
N PHE A 44 6.36 3.79 0.39
CA PHE A 44 5.33 4.80 0.18
C PHE A 44 4.87 5.35 1.54
N GLU A 45 4.37 6.59 1.58
CA GLU A 45 4.14 7.47 2.75
C GLU A 45 3.40 6.88 3.97
N LEU A 46 2.91 5.66 3.89
CA LEU A 46 2.21 4.92 4.94
C LEU A 46 3.14 4.52 6.10
N LEU A 47 4.41 4.23 5.84
CA LEU A 47 5.36 3.97 6.93
C LEU A 47 5.60 5.24 7.75
N ASN A 48 5.77 6.38 7.08
CA ASN A 48 5.78 7.69 7.76
C ASN A 48 4.47 7.93 8.53
N ALA A 49 3.31 7.54 7.99
CA ALA A 49 2.04 7.70 8.69
C ALA A 49 1.93 6.85 9.97
N VAL A 50 2.53 5.65 10.00
CA VAL A 50 2.64 4.82 11.20
C VAL A 50 3.63 5.42 12.19
N GLU A 51 4.83 5.79 11.73
CA GLU A 51 5.89 6.35 12.59
C GLU A 51 5.47 7.68 13.24
N ASN A 52 4.66 8.49 12.54
CA ASN A 52 4.10 9.73 13.08
C ASN A 52 2.79 9.53 13.86
N GLY A 53 2.32 8.29 14.03
CA GLY A 53 1.12 7.95 14.81
C GLY A 53 -0.22 8.39 14.17
N PHE A 54 -0.24 8.67 12.86
CA PHE A 54 -1.49 9.00 12.17
C PHE A 54 -2.40 7.78 12.00
N ILE A 55 -1.80 6.59 11.90
CA ILE A 55 -2.44 5.27 11.82
C ILE A 55 -1.67 4.28 12.70
N ASP A 56 -2.35 3.26 13.23
CA ASP A 56 -1.72 2.25 14.11
C ASP A 56 -0.97 1.20 13.31
N SER A 57 -1.60 0.74 12.22
CA SER A 57 -1.06 -0.28 11.34
C SER A 57 -1.73 -0.25 9.98
N TYR A 58 -1.11 -0.89 9.00
CA TYR A 58 -1.71 -1.18 7.71
C TYR A 58 -1.33 -2.58 7.24
N GLU A 59 -2.15 -3.15 6.35
CA GLU A 59 -1.93 -4.42 5.69
C GLU A 59 -2.29 -4.28 4.20
N VAL A 60 -1.42 -4.76 3.31
CA VAL A 60 -1.75 -4.85 1.88
C VAL A 60 -2.63 -6.07 1.67
N LYS A 61 -3.87 -5.84 1.24
CA LYS A 61 -4.82 -6.91 0.91
C LYS A 61 -4.61 -7.44 -0.50
N ASP A 62 -4.44 -6.54 -1.46
CA ASP A 62 -4.30 -6.89 -2.87
C ASP A 62 -3.56 -5.80 -3.66
N CYS A 63 -3.00 -6.17 -4.80
CA CYS A 63 -2.31 -5.27 -5.73
C CYS A 63 -2.46 -5.74 -7.17
N PHE A 64 -2.77 -4.83 -8.09
CA PHE A 64 -2.89 -5.15 -9.52
C PHE A 64 -2.41 -3.99 -10.41
N GLU A 65 -1.87 -4.35 -11.58
CA GLU A 65 -1.47 -3.39 -12.61
C GLU A 65 -2.72 -2.84 -13.32
N LEU A 66 -2.77 -1.52 -13.44
CA LEU A 66 -3.74 -0.79 -14.23
C LEU A 66 -3.07 -0.46 -15.58
N SER A 67 -3.69 -0.93 -16.66
CA SER A 67 -3.26 -0.78 -18.06
C SER A 67 -3.01 0.67 -18.47
#